data_AF-A0A1A3I652-F1
#
_entry.id   AF-A0A1A3I652-F1
#
_cell.length_a   1.000
_cell.length_b   1.000
_cell.length_c   1.000
_cell.angle_alpha   90.00
_cell.angle_beta   90.00
_cell.angle_gamma   90.00
#
_symmetry.space_group_name_H-M   'P 1'
#
loop_
_entity.id
_entity.type
_entity.pdbx_description
1 polymer ?
#
loop_
_entity_poly.entity_id
_entity_poly.type
_entity_poly.pdbx_seq_one_letter_code
_entity_poly.pdbx_strand_id
1 'polypeptide(L)' 'MADQPIWGAAVQRLKVGSTRRLSRINRKALIKEIRSILAPDYAARARELSTKMANPADAVAKAADLLEETARVRA' A
#
# COMPACT_ATOMS: atom_id res chain seq x y z
N MET A 1 -6.10 -10.21 12.20
CA MET A 1 -6.21 -9.11 11.22
C MET A 1 -6.85 -7.90 11.88
N ALA A 2 -6.12 -6.80 12.03
CA ALA A 2 -6.68 -5.44 12.16
C ALA A 2 -5.61 -4.41 11.78
N ASP A 3 -4.77 -4.73 10.80
CA ASP A 3 -3.76 -3.83 10.25
C ASP A 3 -4.33 -2.90 9.18
N GLN A 4 -5.43 -3.29 8.51
CA GLN A 4 -6.13 -2.47 7.52
C GLN A 4 -6.43 -1.04 7.97
N PRO A 5 -6.94 -0.75 9.19
CA PRO A 5 -7.14 0.63 9.65
C PRO A 5 -5.83 1.42 9.77
N ILE A 6 -4.75 0.75 10.18
CA ILE A 6 -3.42 1.34 10.35
C ILE A 6 -2.84 1.71 8.98
N TRP A 7 -2.82 0.76 8.05
CA TRP A 7 -2.35 0.98 6.68
C TRP A 7 -3.22 1.99 5.93
N GLY A 8 -4.55 1.92 6.08
CA GLY A 8 -5.47 2.87 5.48
C GLY A 8 -5.22 4.30 5.93
N ALA A 9 -4.99 4.51 7.23
CA ALA A 9 -4.65 5.82 7.77
C ALA A 9 -3.31 6.35 7.22
N ALA A 10 -2.31 5.47 7.05
CA ALA A 10 -1.04 5.84 6.44
C ALA A 10 -1.20 6.28 4.98
N VAL A 11 -1.99 5.54 4.18
CA VAL A 11 -2.30 5.87 2.78
C VAL A 11 -3.01 7.23 2.66
N GLN A 12 -3.99 7.50 3.54
CA GLN A 12 -4.66 8.80 3.60
C GLN A 12 -3.71 9.94 3.99
N ARG A 13 -2.87 9.74 5.01
CA ARG A 13 -1.92 10.75 5.48
C ARG A 13 -0.91 11.14 4.41
N LEU A 14 -0.42 10.17 3.64
CA LEU A 14 0.50 10.39 2.53
C LEU A 14 -0.18 11.00 1.29
N LYS A 15 -1.52 11.03 1.25
CA LYS A 15 -2.32 11.43 0.08
C LYS A 15 -1.95 10.63 -1.17
N VAL A 16 -1.85 9.31 -1.00
CA VAL A 16 -1.63 8.33 -2.09
C VAL A 16 -2.82 7.40 -2.26
N GLY A 17 -3.93 7.69 -1.58
CA GLY A 17 -5.18 6.95 -1.65
C GLY A 17 -6.20 7.43 -0.61
N SER A 18 -7.24 6.63 -0.37
CA SER A 18 -8.25 6.91 0.66
C SER A 18 -8.70 5.62 1.36
N THR A 19 -9.19 5.74 2.60
CA THR A 19 -9.79 4.65 3.36
C THR A 19 -11.13 5.08 3.97
N ARG A 20 -12.08 4.14 4.00
CA ARG A 20 -13.39 4.34 4.61
C ARG A 20 -13.93 3.00 5.09
N ARG A 21 -14.54 2.98 6.27
CA ARG A 21 -15.27 1.80 6.75
C ARG A 21 -16.42 1.51 5.79
N LEU A 22 -16.52 0.26 5.34
CA LEU A 22 -17.58 -0.17 4.43
C LEU A 22 -18.98 0.09 5.02
N SER A 23 -19.15 -0.14 6.32
CA SER A 23 -20.40 0.16 7.04
C SER A 23 -20.80 1.64 7.07
N ARG A 24 -19.90 2.55 6.64
CA ARG A 24 -20.13 4.00 6.60
C ARG A 24 -19.95 4.59 5.19
N ILE A 25 -19.89 3.76 4.15
CA ILE A 25 -19.80 4.23 2.76
C ILE A 25 -21.20 4.52 2.20
N ASN A 26 -21.28 5.51 1.32
CA ASN A 26 -22.43 5.76 0.46
C ASN A 26 -21.94 6.24 -0.91
N ARG A 27 -22.83 6.25 -1.90
CA ARG A 27 -22.50 6.62 -3.28
C ARG A 27 -21.83 8.00 -3.38
N LYS A 28 -22.36 9.00 -2.65
CA LYS A 28 -21.82 10.37 -2.67
C LYS A 28 -20.39 10.41 -2.14
N ALA A 29 -20.14 9.77 -1.00
CA ALA A 29 -18.80 9.67 -0.43
C ALA A 29 -17.86 8.91 -1.35
N LEU A 30 -18.27 7.76 -1.90
CA LEU A 30 -17.45 6.96 -2.80
C LEU A 30 -17.00 7.75 -4.04
N ILE A 31 -17.92 8.43 -4.72
CA ILE A 31 -17.60 9.25 -5.90
C ILE A 31 -16.62 10.37 -5.53
N LYS A 32 -16.81 11.02 -4.37
CA LYS A 32 -15.92 12.07 -3.89
C LYS A 32 -14.50 11.55 -3.65
N GLU A 33 -14.37 10.41 -2.98
CA GLU A 33 -13.05 9.81 -2.69
C GLU A 33 -12.34 9.37 -3.98
N ILE A 34 -13.06 8.73 -4.92
CA ILE A 34 -12.48 8.33 -6.23
C ILE A 34 -11.98 9.56 -7.00
N ARG A 35 -12.78 10.63 -7.08
CA ARG A 35 -12.35 11.87 -7.74
C ARG A 35 -11.12 12.48 -7.08
N SER A 36 -11.03 12.40 -5.75
CA SER A 36 -9.88 12.91 -5.00
C SER A 36 -8.60 12.11 -5.33
N ILE A 37 -8.65 10.78 -5.32
CA ILE A 37 -7.45 9.95 -5.54
C ILE A 37 -6.98 9.96 -7.00
N LEU A 38 -7.86 10.31 -7.94
CA LEU A 38 -7.53 10.48 -9.36
C LEU A 38 -6.98 11.87 -9.70
N ALA A 39 -6.93 12.80 -8.74
CA ALA A 39 -6.35 14.12 -8.98
C ALA A 39 -4.84 14.01 -9.30
N PRO A 40 -4.28 14.87 -10.17
CA PRO A 40 -2.88 14.81 -10.58
C PRO A 40 -1.88 14.78 -9.40
N ASP A 41 -2.16 15.54 -8.34
CA ASP A 41 -1.30 15.59 -7.15
C ASP A 41 -1.21 14.25 -6.41
N TYR A 42 -2.31 13.48 -6.35
CA TYR A 42 -2.30 12.15 -5.76
C TYR A 42 -1.48 11.19 -6.61
N ALA A 43 -1.61 11.26 -7.95
CA ALA A 43 -0.81 10.47 -8.87
C ALA A 43 0.69 10.81 -8.78
N ALA A 44 1.04 12.09 -8.66
CA ALA A 44 2.42 12.54 -8.48
C ALA A 44 3.02 12.01 -7.16
N ARG A 45 2.28 12.12 -6.06
CA ARG A 45 2.68 11.58 -4.76
C ARG A 45 2.82 10.06 -4.76
N ALA A 46 1.92 9.35 -5.43
CA ALA A 46 2.01 7.90 -5.55
C ALA A 46 3.28 7.48 -6.32
N ARG A 47 3.62 8.20 -7.40
CA ARG A 47 4.88 8.00 -8.13
C ARG A 47 6.09 8.29 -7.25
N GLU A 48 6.11 9.41 -6.54
CA GLU A 48 7.20 9.75 -5.61
C GLU A 48 7.35 8.70 -4.49
N LEU A 49 6.25 8.17 -3.97
CA LEU A 49 6.30 7.12 -2.96
C LEU A 49 6.91 5.83 -3.53
N SER A 50 6.56 5.48 -4.78
CA SER A 50 7.07 4.25 -5.42
C SER A 50 8.59 4.22 -5.54
N THR A 51 9.26 5.37 -5.70
CA THR A 51 10.73 5.44 -5.77
C THR A 51 11.41 5.19 -4.42
N LYS A 52 10.66 5.25 -3.31
CA LYS A 52 11.14 5.00 -1.95
C LYS A 52 10.83 3.57 -1.47
N MET A 53 10.14 2.78 -2.29
CA MET A 53 9.83 1.38 -1.99
C MET A 53 10.98 0.46 -2.38
N ALA A 54 11.04 -0.72 -1.77
CA ALA A 54 11.99 -1.75 -2.18
C ALA A 54 11.74 -2.14 -3.64
N ASN A 55 12.83 -2.33 -4.39
CA ASN A 55 12.74 -2.84 -5.76
C ASN A 55 12.10 -4.25 -5.71
N PRO A 56 11.07 -4.52 -6.54
CA PRO A 56 10.43 -5.83 -6.58
C PRO A 56 11.41 -7.00 -6.80
N ALA A 57 12.43 -6.82 -7.64
CA ALA A 57 13.40 -7.87 -7.91
C ALA A 57 14.23 -8.21 -6.65
N ASP A 58 14.69 -7.19 -5.94
CA ASP A 58 15.47 -7.36 -4.71
C ASP A 58 14.64 -8.02 -3.61
N ALA A 59 13.36 -7.67 -3.51
CA ALA A 59 12.44 -8.27 -2.55
C ALA A 59 12.22 -9.77 -2.82
N VAL A 60 12.07 -10.16 -4.10
CA VAL A 60 11.93 -11.57 -4.50
C VAL A 60 13.21 -12.36 -4.20
N ALA A 61 14.37 -11.83 -4.60
CA ALA A 61 15.66 -12.46 -4.31
C ALA A 61 15.84 -12.66 -2.79
N LYS A 62 15.56 -11.62 -1.99
CA LYS A 62 15.68 -11.69 -0.54
C LYS A 62 14.75 -12.73 0.08
N ALA A 63 13.53 -12.87 -0.44
CA ALA A 63 12.60 -13.89 0.03
C ALA A 63 13.11 -15.31 -0.27
N ALA A 64 13.68 -15.53 -1.45
CA ALA A 64 14.29 -16.81 -1.82
C ALA A 64 15.50 -17.14 -0.92
N ASP A 65 16.40 -16.19 -0.72
CA ASP A 65 17.58 -16.36 0.15
C ASP A 65 17.18 -16.80 1.56
N LEU A 66 16.16 -16.14 2.15
CA LEU A 66 15.66 -16.47 3.48
C LEU A 66 15.06 -17.88 3.55
N LEU A 67 14.37 -18.31 2.49
CA LEU A 67 13.80 -19.65 2.41
C LEU A 67 14.91 -20.71 2.33
N GLU A 68 15.90 -20.51 1.47
CA GLU A 68 17.02 -21.43 1.30
C GLU A 68 17.88 -21.53 2.56
N GLU A 69 18.18 -20.40 3.22
CA GLU A 69 18.91 -20.37 4.48
C GLU A 69 18.17 -21.17 5.56
N THR A 70 16.86 -20.97 5.67
CA THR A 70 16.03 -21.72 6.63
C THR A 70 16.04 -23.22 6.33
N ALA A 71 16.02 -23.62 5.06
CA ALA A 71 16.10 -25.01 4.66
C ALA A 71 17.47 -25.62 4.96
N ARG A 72 18.57 -24.88 4.72
CA ARG A 72 19.94 -25.32 5.03
C ARG A 72 20.19 -25.53 6.52
N VAL A 73 19.64 -24.67 7.39
CA VAL A 73 19.79 -24.80 8.86
C VAL A 73 18.97 -25.97 9.43
N ARG A 74 17.94 -26.44 8.71
CA ARG A 74 17.06 -27.54 9.14
C ARG A 74 17.48 -28.92 8.60
N ALA A 75 18.47 -28.97 7.72
CA ALA A 75 19.08 -30.20 7.21
C ALA A 75 20.23 -30.64 8.13
#